data_AF-A0ABD2MQX5-F1
#
_entry.id   AF-A0ABD2MQX5-F1
#
_cell.length_a   1.000
_cell.length_b   1.000
_cell.length_c   1.000
_cell.angle_alpha   90.00
_cell.angle_beta   90.00
_cell.angle_gamma   90.00
#
_symmetry.space_group_name_H-M   'P 1'
#
loop_
_entity.id
_entity.type
_entity.pdbx_description
1 polymer ?
#
loop_
_entity_poly.entity_id
_entity_poly.type
_entity_poly.pdbx_seq_one_letter_code
_entity_poly.pdbx_strand_id
1 'polypeptide(L)'
;MSDKRKLKTLTLREKFDVINANTEVQFEDYVTCDEELATTGTLTDAEIIDIVNQDINEDNVDENDVDHTDPADFEPLLSNKEARAAINTLRSFIERCDDIEDRVFSSLLELEKIIDKKSANCLNQKKITDFFKCL
;
A
#
# COMPACT_ATOMS: atom_id res chain seq x y z
N MET A 1 -53.58 8.21 18.45
CA MET A 1 -53.14 8.32 17.04
C MET A 1 -51.71 8.85 17.07
N SER A 2 -50.73 8.05 16.65
CA SER A 2 -49.32 8.48 16.63
C SER A 2 -48.95 8.93 15.22
N ASP A 3 -48.64 10.22 15.07
CA ASP A 3 -48.15 10.80 13.83
C ASP A 3 -46.76 10.23 13.50
N LYS A 4 -46.74 9.30 12.54
CA LYS A 4 -45.49 8.81 11.95
C LYS A 4 -44.94 9.91 11.04
N ARG A 5 -43.99 10.71 11.56
CA ARG A 5 -43.21 11.65 10.76
C ARG A 5 -42.49 10.85 9.66
N LYS A 6 -42.85 11.07 8.40
CA LYS A 6 -42.16 10.48 7.25
C LYS A 6 -40.76 11.09 7.17
N LEU A 7 -39.73 10.25 7.28
CA LEU A 7 -38.35 10.64 7.07
C LEU A 7 -38.18 10.99 5.59
N LYS A 8 -37.99 12.27 5.26
CA LYS A 8 -37.66 12.68 3.90
C LYS A 8 -36.17 12.44 3.68
N THR A 9 -35.85 11.61 2.68
CA THR A 9 -34.47 11.43 2.22
C THR A 9 -34.04 12.67 1.46
N LEU A 10 -33.01 13.36 1.96
CA LEU A 10 -32.40 14.49 1.27
C LEU A 10 -31.69 14.03 0.00
N THR A 11 -31.80 14.83 -1.05
CA THR A 11 -31.04 14.68 -2.28
C THR A 11 -29.56 14.96 -2.03
N LEU A 12 -28.68 14.52 -2.95
CA LEU A 12 -27.24 14.79 -2.84
C LEU A 12 -26.92 16.29 -2.82
N ARG A 13 -27.69 17.10 -3.57
CA ARG A 13 -27.57 18.56 -3.56
C ARG A 13 -27.89 19.14 -2.18
N GLU A 14 -29.03 18.75 -1.61
CA GLU A 14 -29.45 19.21 -0.29
C GLU A 14 -28.49 18.73 0.81
N LYS A 15 -27.95 17.51 0.68
CA LYS A 15 -26.90 17.02 1.59
C LYS A 15 -25.64 17.87 1.49
N PHE A 16 -25.22 18.21 0.28
CA PHE A 16 -24.06 19.07 0.06
C PHE A 16 -24.28 20.48 0.60
N ASP A 17 -25.46 21.06 0.39
CA ASP A 17 -25.82 22.38 0.91
C ASP A 17 -25.91 22.38 2.46
N VAL A 18 -26.39 21.30 3.09
CA VAL A 18 -26.37 21.13 4.56
C VAL A 18 -24.95 21.02 5.10
N ILE A 19 -24.06 20.34 4.39
CA ILE A 19 -22.63 20.25 4.75
C ILE A 19 -21.96 21.62 4.61
N ASN A 20 -22.25 22.34 3.53
CA ASN A 20 -21.65 23.66 3.25
C ASN A 20 -22.20 24.79 4.14
N ALA A 21 -23.41 24.63 4.69
CA ALA A 21 -24.04 25.66 5.51
C ALA A 21 -23.55 25.69 6.97
N ASN A 22 -22.76 24.71 7.41
CA ASN A 22 -22.50 24.49 8.84
C ASN A 22 -21.03 24.47 9.27
N THR A 23 -20.08 24.77 8.40
CA THR A 23 -18.66 24.80 8.79
C THR A 23 -17.94 25.92 8.06
N GLU A 24 -18.00 27.11 8.65
CA GLU A 24 -17.01 28.14 8.37
C GLU A 24 -15.70 27.66 8.98
N VAL A 25 -14.88 26.98 8.17
CA VAL A 25 -13.59 26.43 8.58
C VAL A 25 -12.74 27.57 9.12
N GLN A 26 -12.44 27.51 10.42
CA GLN A 26 -11.63 28.51 11.10
C GLN A 26 -10.15 28.13 11.00
N PHE A 27 -9.26 29.11 11.20
CA PHE A 27 -7.83 28.85 11.23
C PHE A 27 -7.44 27.81 12.30
N GLU A 28 -8.06 27.89 13.48
CA GLU A 28 -7.90 26.92 14.56
C GLU A 28 -8.21 25.47 14.15
N ASP A 29 -9.11 25.24 13.18
CA ASP A 29 -9.40 23.89 12.68
C ASP A 29 -8.19 23.28 11.96
N TYR A 30 -7.30 24.10 11.39
CA TYR A 30 -6.05 23.66 10.79
C TYR A 30 -4.95 23.48 11.84
N VAL A 31 -4.94 24.32 12.88
CA VAL A 31 -3.93 24.26 13.95
C VAL A 31 -4.13 23.01 14.81
N THR A 32 -5.38 22.64 15.05
CA THR A 32 -5.75 21.55 15.97
C THR A 32 -6.12 20.25 15.24
N CYS A 33 -5.95 20.20 13.91
CA CYS A 33 -6.39 19.06 13.10
C CYS A 33 -5.71 17.73 13.46
N ASP A 34 -4.52 17.78 14.08
CA ASP A 34 -3.75 16.63 14.51
C ASP A 34 -3.76 16.39 16.03
N GLU A 35 -4.39 17.26 16.82
CA GLU A 35 -4.46 17.13 18.28
C GLU A 35 -5.21 15.87 18.74
N GLU A 36 -6.28 15.50 18.01
CA GLU A 36 -7.05 14.28 18.28
C GLU A 36 -6.47 13.04 17.56
N LEU A 37 -5.42 13.21 16.76
CA LEU A 37 -4.75 12.08 16.14
C LEU A 37 -3.95 11.34 17.20
N ALA A 38 -4.20 10.04 17.36
CA ALA A 38 -3.36 9.18 18.18
C ALA A 38 -1.95 9.15 17.57
N THR A 39 -1.08 10.02 18.07
CA THR A 39 0.34 9.96 17.77
C THR A 39 0.93 8.80 18.54
N THR A 40 1.82 8.04 17.92
CA THR A 40 2.66 7.10 18.66
C THR A 40 3.41 7.95 19.69
N GLY A 41 3.12 7.74 20.99
CA GLY A 41 3.71 8.51 22.06
C GLY A 41 5.24 8.59 21.94
N THR A 42 5.84 9.61 22.53
CA THR A 42 7.30 9.74 22.55
C THR A 42 7.90 8.54 23.28
N LEU A 43 8.68 7.73 22.55
CA LEU A 43 9.46 6.66 23.16
C LEU A 43 10.43 7.28 24.17
N THR A 44 10.49 6.67 25.35
CA THR A 44 11.50 6.99 26.35
C THR A 44 12.87 6.46 25.90
N ASP A 45 13.95 7.08 26.37
CA ASP A 45 15.32 6.63 26.06
C ASP A 45 15.51 5.13 26.38
N ALA A 46 14.85 4.62 27.42
CA ALA A 46 14.88 3.21 27.78
C ALA A 46 14.25 2.32 26.69
N GLU A 47 13.10 2.70 26.14
CA GLU A 47 12.42 1.97 25.07
C GLU A 47 13.22 2.02 23.76
N ILE A 48 13.87 3.15 23.47
CA ILE A 48 14.76 3.28 22.31
C ILE A 48 15.95 2.33 22.44
N ILE A 49 16.57 2.27 23.62
CA ILE A 49 17.70 1.38 23.89
C ILE A 49 17.28 -0.08 23.79
N ASP A 50 16.09 -0.43 24.28
CA ASP A 50 15.57 -1.80 24.23
C ASP A 50 15.35 -2.26 22.79
N ILE A 51 14.77 -1.41 21.92
CA ILE A 51 14.59 -1.68 20.50
C ILE A 51 15.94 -1.90 19.79
N VAL A 52 16.92 -1.02 20.05
CA VAL A 52 18.27 -1.14 19.45
C VAL A 52 18.97 -2.41 19.92
N ASN A 53 18.81 -2.78 21.18
CA ASN A 53 19.39 -4.02 21.71
C ASN A 53 18.66 -5.28 21.21
N GLN A 54 17.37 -5.17 20.88
CA GLN A 54 16.60 -6.26 20.31
C GLN A 54 17.09 -6.61 18.90
N ASP A 55 17.38 -5.59 18.07
CA ASP A 55 18.01 -5.76 16.75
C ASP A 55 19.41 -6.41 16.84
N ILE A 56 20.19 -6.12 17.89
CA ILE A 56 21.54 -6.69 18.08
C ILE A 56 21.50 -8.16 18.52
N ASN A 57 20.41 -8.63 19.14
CA ASN A 57 20.28 -10.01 19.63
C ASN A 57 19.57 -10.95 18.63
N GLU A 58 18.96 -10.42 17.56
CA GLU A 58 18.39 -11.22 16.45
C GLU A 58 19.37 -11.41 15.27
N ASP A 59 20.55 -10.77 15.30
CA ASP A 59 21.63 -10.93 14.32
C ASP A 59 22.50 -12.20 14.52
N ASN A 60 22.00 -13.21 15.25
CA ASN A 60 22.58 -14.56 15.28
C ASN A 60 21.59 -15.63 14.78
N VAL A 61 20.80 -15.29 13.75
CA VAL A 61 20.43 -16.31 12.75
C VAL A 61 21.50 -16.23 11.67
N ASP A 62 22.45 -17.15 11.82
CA ASP A 62 23.57 -17.45 10.93
C ASP A 62 23.13 -17.45 9.46
N GLU A 63 23.48 -16.37 8.76
CA GLU A 63 23.80 -16.42 7.34
C GLU A 63 24.97 -17.41 7.16
N ASN A 64 24.68 -18.72 7.06
CA ASN A 64 25.50 -19.82 6.49
C ASN A 64 25.47 -21.14 7.31
N ASP A 65 24.38 -21.91 7.25
CA ASP A 65 24.53 -23.39 7.15
C ASP A 65 23.45 -24.00 6.22
N VAL A 66 23.79 -23.92 4.94
CA VAL A 66 23.56 -24.90 3.85
C VAL A 66 22.15 -25.49 3.71
N ASP A 67 21.33 -24.84 2.88
CA ASP A 67 20.71 -25.58 1.78
C ASP A 67 21.55 -25.33 0.52
N HIS A 68 21.81 -26.39 -0.23
CA HIS A 68 22.57 -26.34 -1.46
C HIS A 68 21.76 -25.63 -2.55
N THR A 69 21.86 -24.31 -2.66
CA THR A 69 21.34 -23.59 -3.81
C THR A 69 22.46 -23.27 -4.78
N ASP A 70 22.55 -24.16 -5.78
CA ASP A 70 23.25 -24.04 -7.05
C ASP A 70 23.39 -22.57 -7.51
N PRO A 71 24.53 -22.11 -8.06
CA PRO A 71 24.61 -20.81 -8.75
C PRO A 71 23.58 -20.61 -9.89
N ALA A 72 22.74 -21.60 -10.18
CA ALA A 72 21.51 -21.49 -10.96
C ALA A 72 20.34 -20.74 -10.26
N ASP A 73 20.40 -20.45 -8.96
CA ASP A 73 19.27 -19.86 -8.19
C ASP A 73 19.16 -18.33 -8.26
N PHE A 74 20.04 -17.67 -9.01
CA PHE A 74 19.80 -16.29 -9.43
C PHE A 74 18.81 -16.30 -10.60
N GLU A 75 17.54 -16.62 -10.32
CA GLU A 75 16.49 -16.16 -11.22
C GLU A 75 16.67 -14.64 -11.40
N PRO A 76 16.81 -14.15 -12.65
CA PRO A 76 17.03 -12.73 -12.86
C PRO A 76 15.87 -11.97 -12.20
N LEU A 77 16.20 -11.01 -11.34
CA LEU A 77 15.23 -10.11 -10.72
C LEU A 77 14.43 -9.40 -11.82
N LEU A 78 13.30 -9.99 -12.20
CA LEU A 78 12.42 -9.46 -13.22
C LEU A 78 11.86 -8.14 -12.72
N SER A 79 12.10 -7.09 -13.49
CA SER A 79 11.53 -5.78 -13.18
C SER A 79 10.01 -5.82 -13.36
N ASN A 80 9.28 -4.98 -12.62
CA ASN A 80 7.83 -4.83 -12.81
C ASN A 80 7.47 -4.45 -14.27
N LYS A 81 8.38 -3.76 -14.96
CA LYS A 81 8.23 -3.41 -16.38
C LYS A 81 8.27 -4.64 -17.27
N GLU A 82 9.22 -5.55 -17.05
CA GLU A 82 9.34 -6.81 -17.79
C GLU A 82 8.16 -7.73 -17.50
N ALA A 83 7.75 -7.85 -16.23
CA ALA A 83 6.58 -8.62 -15.83
C ALA A 83 5.30 -8.11 -16.53
N ARG A 84 5.11 -6.79 -16.61
CA ARG A 84 3.98 -6.19 -17.34
C ARG A 84 4.05 -6.43 -18.84
N ALA A 85 5.23 -6.37 -19.45
CA ALA A 85 5.41 -6.69 -20.86
C ALA A 85 5.08 -8.16 -21.17
N ALA A 86 5.48 -9.08 -20.28
CA ALA A 86 5.17 -10.50 -20.39
C ALA A 86 3.66 -10.77 -20.28
N ILE A 87 2.97 -10.16 -19.30
CA ILE A 87 1.50 -10.29 -19.18
C ILE A 87 0.79 -9.75 -20.43
N ASN A 88 1.19 -8.59 -20.96
CA ASN A 88 0.57 -8.04 -22.17
C ASN A 88 0.74 -8.97 -23.38
N THR A 89 1.90 -9.62 -23.48
CA THR A 89 2.17 -10.63 -24.51
C THR A 89 1.25 -11.85 -24.34
N LEU A 90 1.11 -12.33 -23.10
CA LEU A 90 0.26 -13.47 -22.75
C LEU A 90 -1.22 -13.18 -23.01
N ARG A 91 -1.71 -12.00 -22.62
CA ARG A 91 -3.08 -11.53 -22.92
C ARG A 91 -3.32 -11.50 -24.43
N SER A 92 -2.42 -10.87 -25.18
CA SER A 92 -2.54 -10.77 -26.63
C SER A 92 -2.52 -12.14 -27.32
N PHE A 93 -1.85 -13.14 -26.75
CA PHE A 93 -1.84 -14.51 -27.26
C PHE A 93 -3.18 -15.20 -26.98
N ILE A 94 -3.66 -15.13 -25.74
CA ILE A 94 -4.90 -15.77 -25.30
C ILE A 94 -6.12 -15.19 -26.03
N GLU A 95 -6.14 -13.88 -26.30
CA GLU A 95 -7.20 -13.23 -27.11
C GLU A 95 -7.29 -13.77 -28.54
N ARG A 96 -6.23 -14.40 -29.05
CA ARG A 96 -6.19 -15.02 -30.38
C ARG A 96 -6.55 -16.51 -30.36
N CYS A 97 -6.75 -17.09 -29.18
CA CYS A 97 -7.18 -18.48 -29.04
C CYS A 97 -8.71 -18.57 -29.01
N ASP A 98 -9.26 -19.56 -29.70
CA ASP A 98 -10.68 -19.90 -29.61
C ASP A 98 -10.96 -20.73 -28.35
N ASP A 99 -12.19 -20.63 -27.83
CA ASP A 99 -12.70 -21.44 -26.70
C ASP A 99 -11.92 -21.27 -25.38
N ILE A 100 -11.53 -20.04 -25.05
CA ILE A 100 -10.92 -19.70 -23.77
C ILE A 100 -11.99 -19.35 -22.75
N GLU A 101 -11.92 -19.97 -21.57
CA GLU A 101 -12.79 -19.68 -20.45
C GLU A 101 -12.47 -18.35 -19.75
N ASP A 102 -13.50 -17.61 -19.33
CA ASP A 102 -13.38 -16.31 -18.64
C ASP A 102 -12.49 -16.33 -17.38
N ARG A 103 -12.35 -17.50 -16.75
CA ARG A 103 -11.46 -17.69 -15.60
C ARG A 103 -10.01 -17.36 -15.95
N VAL A 104 -9.59 -17.58 -17.20
CA VAL A 104 -8.22 -17.31 -17.66
C VAL A 104 -7.95 -15.81 -17.66
N PHE A 105 -8.89 -15.01 -18.21
CA PHE A 105 -8.79 -13.56 -18.17
C PHE A 105 -8.87 -12.99 -16.75
N SER A 106 -9.67 -13.62 -15.89
CA SER A 106 -9.75 -13.29 -14.47
C SER A 106 -8.42 -13.52 -13.76
N SER A 107 -7.75 -14.66 -14.01
CA SER A 107 -6.42 -14.94 -13.48
C SER A 107 -5.35 -13.96 -13.98
N LEU A 108 -5.40 -13.56 -15.26
CA LEU A 108 -4.50 -12.53 -15.79
C LEU A 108 -4.69 -11.18 -15.08
N LEU A 109 -5.95 -10.80 -14.82
CA LEU A 109 -6.25 -9.57 -14.09
C LEU A 109 -5.75 -9.61 -12.65
N GLU A 110 -5.81 -10.76 -11.98
CA GLU A 110 -5.24 -10.92 -10.63
C GLU A 110 -3.71 -10.78 -10.64
N LEU A 111 -3.04 -11.36 -11.63
CA LEU A 111 -1.58 -11.20 -11.78
C LEU A 111 -1.18 -9.73 -12.01
N GLU A 112 -1.94 -8.98 -12.81
CA GLU A 112 -1.72 -7.54 -12.99
C GLU A 112 -1.85 -6.76 -11.67
N LYS A 113 -2.89 -7.06 -10.88
CA LYS A 113 -3.09 -6.43 -9.56
C LYS A 113 -1.92 -6.71 -8.62
N ILE A 114 -1.34 -7.91 -8.66
CA ILE A 114 -0.19 -8.28 -7.83
C ILE A 114 1.04 -7.46 -8.21
N ILE A 115 1.32 -7.32 -9.52
CA ILE A 115 2.45 -6.51 -10.02
C ILE A 115 2.27 -5.04 -9.63
N ASP A 116 1.06 -4.50 -9.78
CA ASP A 116 0.77 -3.12 -9.42
C ASP A 116 0.89 -2.88 -7.92
N LYS A 117 0.37 -3.80 -7.09
CA LYS A 117 0.52 -3.74 -5.63
C LYS A 117 1.99 -3.77 -5.20
N LYS A 118 2.82 -4.60 -5.85
CA LYS A 118 4.26 -4.62 -5.61
C LYS A 118 4.87 -3.26 -5.94
N SER A 119 4.52 -2.65 -7.09
CA SER A 119 5.05 -1.33 -7.48
C SER A 119 4.68 -0.20 -6.51
N ALA A 120 3.46 -0.20 -5.96
CA ALA A 120 3.02 0.78 -4.97
C ALA A 120 3.75 0.64 -3.63
N ASN A 121 4.03 -0.61 -3.24
CA ASN A 121 4.81 -0.92 -2.04
C ASN A 121 6.32 -0.67 -2.21
N CYS A 122 6.80 -0.44 -3.44
CA CYS A 122 8.20 -0.07 -3.72
C CYS A 122 8.47 1.43 -3.57
N LEU A 123 7.46 2.25 -3.22
CA LEU A 123 7.67 3.63 -2.77
C LEU A 123 8.28 3.60 -1.36
N ASN A 124 9.45 3.00 -1.24
CA ASN A 124 10.23 2.99 -0.03
C ASN A 124 10.52 4.45 0.32
N GLN A 125 10.14 4.85 1.53
CA GLN A 125 10.57 6.12 2.09
C GLN A 125 12.09 6.17 2.00
N LYS A 126 12.62 7.09 1.18
CA LYS A 126 14.06 7.27 1.05
C LYS A 126 14.62 7.67 2.39
N LYS A 127 15.70 7.00 2.82
CA LYS A 127 16.45 7.46 3.99
C LYS A 127 17.17 8.75 3.58
N ILE A 128 17.34 9.70 4.51
CA ILE A 128 18.08 10.93 4.23
C ILE A 128 19.52 10.65 3.73
N THR A 129 20.07 9.50 4.12
CA THR A 129 21.37 9.00 3.68
C THR A 129 21.46 8.67 2.19
N ASP A 130 20.34 8.40 1.53
CA ASP A 130 20.32 8.12 0.09
C ASP A 130 20.60 9.38 -0.76
N PHE A 131 20.43 10.58 -0.19
CA PHE A 131 20.75 11.85 -0.88
C PHE A 131 22.25 12.18 -0.85
N PHE A 132 23.01 11.65 0.11
CA PHE A 132 24.45 11.88 0.20
C PHE A 132 25.27 10.98 -0.74
N LYS A 133 24.65 9.93 -1.33
CA LYS A 133 25.31 9.03 -2.30
C LYS A 133 25.42 9.63 -3.71
N CYS A 134 24.78 10.78 -3.95
CA CYS A 134 24.81 11.50 -5.24
C CYS A 134 25.70 12.76 -5.22
N LEU A 135 26.50 12.94 -4.16
CA LEU A 135 27.51 14.00 -4.04
C LEU A 135 28.92 13.46 -4.31
#